data_AF-A0A355UK15-F1
#
_entry.id   AF-A0A355UK15-F1
#
_cell.length_a   1.000
_cell.length_b   1.000
_cell.length_c   1.000
_cell.angle_alpha   90.00
_cell.angle_beta   90.00
_cell.angle_gamma   90.00
#
_symmetry.space_group_name_H-M   'P 1'
#
loop_
_entity.id
_entity.type
_entity.pdbx_description
1 polymer ?
#
loop_
_entity_poly.entity_id
_entity_poly.type
_entity_poly.pdbx_seq_one_letter_code
_entity_poly.pdbx_strand_id
1 'polypeptide(L)'
;MPEEVRIVYPDQLYPKRVMGSYLRTFNIAKLASEKFKTSIFGIASELYENEKCGVHVIQEKKYENFTTKLKHFSDGLFSDNYSLMDSKTVFKDFIPE
;
A
#
# COMPACT_ATOMS: atom_id res chain seq x y z
N MET A 1 17.09 -10.56 10.41
CA MET A 1 15.66 -10.21 10.29
C MET A 1 15.17 -10.80 8.97
N PRO A 2 13.97 -11.38 8.86
CA PRO A 2 13.45 -11.75 7.56
C PRO A 2 13.40 -10.50 6.68
N GLU A 3 13.87 -10.61 5.44
CA GLU A 3 13.76 -9.54 4.46
C GLU A 3 12.26 -9.24 4.24
N GLU A 4 11.91 -7.95 4.18
CA GLU A 4 10.52 -7.48 4.10
C GLU A 4 10.25 -6.91 2.71
N VAL A 5 9.17 -7.36 2.09
CA VAL A 5 8.68 -6.88 0.80
C VAL A 5 7.44 -6.03 1.04
N ARG A 6 7.50 -4.76 0.63
CA ARG A 6 6.35 -3.85 0.72
C ARG A 6 5.95 -3.41 -0.67
N ILE A 7 4.68 -3.61 -0.99
CA ILE A 7 4.11 -3.37 -2.32
C ILE A 7 3.14 -2.22 -2.21
N VAL A 8 3.34 -1.19 -3.02
CA VAL A 8 2.43 -0.06 -3.12
C VAL A 8 1.36 -0.39 -4.15
N TYR A 9 0.10 -0.17 -3.80
CA TYR A 9 -1.05 -0.38 -4.67
C TYR A 9 -1.81 0.92 -4.89
N PRO A 10 -1.99 1.36 -6.15
CA PRO A 10 -2.50 2.70 -6.45
C PRO A 10 -4.01 2.86 -6.29
N ASP A 11 -4.73 1.78 -5.99
CA ASP A 11 -6.19 1.76 -5.99
C ASP A 11 -6.76 1.25 -4.66
N GLN A 12 -8.09 1.22 -4.54
CA GLN A 12 -8.76 0.72 -3.36
C GLN A 12 -8.52 -0.79 -3.19
N LEU A 13 -8.03 -1.19 -2.02
CA LEU A 13 -7.79 -2.57 -1.58
C LEU A 13 -9.05 -3.26 -1.04
N TYR A 14 -10.18 -2.55 -1.04
CA TYR A 14 -11.41 -2.98 -0.39
C TYR A 14 -12.14 -4.10 -1.16
N PRO A 15 -12.61 -5.16 -0.49
CA PRO A 15 -13.10 -6.38 -1.15
C PRO A 15 -14.48 -6.27 -1.83
N LYS A 16 -15.23 -5.16 -1.69
CA LYS A 16 -16.54 -5.01 -2.36
C LYS A 16 -16.44 -5.14 -3.89
N ARG A 17 -15.26 -4.88 -4.46
CA ARG A 17 -15.02 -5.10 -5.89
C ARG A 17 -13.59 -5.60 -6.11
N VAL A 18 -13.47 -6.89 -6.36
CA VAL A 18 -12.19 -7.49 -6.74
C VAL A 18 -11.84 -7.02 -8.16
N MET A 19 -10.91 -6.09 -8.26
CA MET A 19 -10.36 -5.62 -9.54
C MET A 19 -9.26 -6.57 -10.01
N GLY A 20 -9.08 -6.71 -11.33
CA GLY A 20 -8.02 -7.57 -11.90
C GLY A 20 -6.61 -7.09 -11.54
N SER A 21 -6.42 -5.79 -11.31
CA SER A 21 -5.20 -5.20 -10.77
C SER A 21 -4.90 -5.70 -9.36
N TYR A 22 -5.89 -5.66 -8.46
CA TYR A 22 -5.76 -6.15 -7.09
C TYR A 22 -5.37 -7.63 -7.05
N LEU A 23 -6.04 -8.48 -7.83
CA LEU A 23 -5.73 -9.92 -7.88
C LEU A 23 -4.29 -10.18 -8.31
N ARG A 24 -3.81 -9.43 -9.31
CA ARG A 24 -2.44 -9.56 -9.81
C ARG A 24 -1.43 -9.17 -8.73
N THR A 25 -1.61 -8.01 -8.11
CA THR A 25 -0.76 -7.53 -7.01
C THR A 25 -0.78 -8.50 -5.83
N PHE A 26 -1.97 -8.99 -5.45
CA PHE A 26 -2.12 -9.94 -4.36
C PHE A 26 -1.44 -11.29 -4.66
N ASN A 27 -1.54 -11.80 -5.89
CA ASN A 27 -0.87 -13.04 -6.27
C ASN A 27 0.67 -12.90 -6.25
N ILE A 28 1.21 -11.76 -6.67
CA ILE A 28 2.65 -11.46 -6.56
C ILE A 28 3.05 -11.39 -5.08
N ALA A 29 2.28 -10.69 -4.26
CA ALA A 29 2.51 -10.59 -2.82
C ALA A 29 2.46 -11.96 -2.14
N LYS A 30 1.50 -12.81 -2.52
CA LYS A 30 1.38 -14.17 -2.01
C LYS A 30 2.64 -15.00 -2.31
N LEU A 31 3.15 -14.94 -3.54
CA LEU A 31 4.39 -15.64 -3.90
C LEU A 31 5.58 -15.13 -3.09
N ALA A 32 5.69 -13.82 -2.88
CA ALA A 32 6.74 -13.24 -2.04
C ALA A 32 6.61 -13.67 -0.56
N SER A 33 5.38 -13.82 -0.07
CA SER A 33 5.09 -14.17 1.33
C SER A 33 5.62 -15.55 1.76
N GLU A 34 5.93 -16.43 0.80
CA GLU A 34 6.53 -17.74 1.06
C GLU A 34 7.97 -17.63 1.59
N LYS A 35 8.65 -16.50 1.33
CA LYS A 35 10.06 -16.27 1.69
C LYS A 35 10.31 -14.99 2.47
N PHE A 36 9.39 -14.03 2.38
CA PHE A 36 9.55 -12.68 2.91
C PHE A 36 8.33 -12.27 3.72
N LYS A 37 8.53 -11.47 4.77
CA LYS A 37 7.40 -10.75 5.36
C LYS A 37 6.85 -9.82 4.29
N THR A 38 5.58 -9.96 3.90
CA THR A 38 5.03 -9.24 2.74
C THR A 38 3.80 -8.43 3.10
N SER A 39 3.82 -7.16 2.70
CA SER A 39 2.72 -6.23 2.94
C SER A 39 2.32 -5.50 1.65
N ILE A 40 1.02 -5.27 1.48
CA ILE A 40 0.45 -4.41 0.43
C ILE A 40 -0.11 -3.15 1.10
N PHE A 41 0.33 -1.99 0.63
CA PHE A 41 -0.09 -0.69 1.13
C PHE A 41 -0.86 0.07 0.06
N GLY A 42 -1.96 0.72 0.46
CA GLY A 42 -2.73 1.61 -0.40
C GLY A 42 -3.26 2.81 0.36
N ILE A 43 -3.72 3.81 -0.38
CA ILE A 43 -4.44 4.95 0.19
C ILE A 43 -5.85 5.01 -0.38
N ALA A 44 -6.83 5.14 0.51
CA ALA A 44 -8.23 5.28 0.12
C ALA A 44 -9.01 6.38 0.88
N SER A 45 -10.32 6.49 0.64
CA SER A 45 -11.28 7.27 1.46
C SER A 45 -11.74 6.50 2.70
N GLU A 46 -11.41 5.21 2.77
CA GLU A 46 -11.80 4.31 3.84
C GLU A 46 -10.56 3.61 4.38
N LEU A 47 -10.55 3.32 5.68
CA LEU A 47 -9.54 2.49 6.30
C LEU A 47 -9.85 1.02 5.99
N TYR A 48 -8.83 0.24 5.68
CA TYR A 48 -8.94 -1.20 5.54
C TYR A 48 -7.66 -1.87 6.01
N GLU A 49 -7.79 -2.88 6.85
CA GLU A 49 -6.66 -3.69 7.28
C GLU A 49 -7.10 -5.14 7.36
N ASN A 50 -6.32 -6.03 6.76
CA ASN A 50 -6.59 -7.46 6.79
C ASN A 50 -5.31 -8.26 6.57
N GLU A 51 -5.24 -9.45 7.15
CA GLU A 51 -4.18 -10.42 6.87
C GLU A 51 -4.79 -11.62 6.15
N LYS A 52 -4.23 -11.96 4.98
CA LYS A 52 -4.74 -13.06 4.16
C LYS A 52 -3.60 -13.81 3.52
N CYS A 53 -3.55 -15.12 3.73
CA CYS A 53 -2.56 -16.01 3.13
C CYS A 53 -1.10 -15.54 3.33
N GLY A 54 -0.76 -15.06 4.53
CA GLY A 54 0.58 -14.55 4.84
C GLY A 54 0.90 -13.16 4.28
N VAL A 55 -0.08 -12.48 3.66
CA VAL A 55 0.04 -11.12 3.15
C VAL A 55 -0.74 -10.17 4.05
N HIS A 56 -0.07 -9.14 4.55
CA HIS A 56 -0.71 -8.07 5.32
C HIS A 56 -1.14 -6.94 4.38
N VAL A 57 -2.43 -6.66 4.32
CA VAL A 57 -3.02 -5.66 3.43
C VAL A 57 -3.48 -4.48 4.27
N ILE A 58 -2.87 -3.31 4.04
CA ILE A 58 -3.16 -2.08 4.77
C ILE A 58 -3.58 -1.00 3.77
N GLN A 59 -4.66 -0.30 4.10
CA GLN A 59 -5.15 0.86 3.40
C GLN A 59 -5.40 1.98 4.41
N GLU A 60 -4.75 3.11 4.19
CA GLU A 60 -4.94 4.29 5.02
C GLU A 60 -5.91 5.28 4.40
N LYS A 61 -6.68 5.98 5.25
CA LYS A 61 -7.58 7.06 4.82
C LYS A 61 -6.81 8.37 4.70
N LYS A 62 -6.11 8.57 3.58
CA LYS A 62 -5.20 9.70 3.37
C LYS A 62 -5.36 10.43 2.03
N TYR A 63 -6.44 10.17 1.30
CA TYR A 63 -6.82 11.02 0.17
C TYR A 63 -8.09 11.81 0.47
N GLU A 64 -8.09 13.10 0.10
CA GLU A 64 -9.30 13.93 0.06
C GLU A 64 -9.82 14.09 -1.38
N ASN A 65 -8.93 14.06 -2.37
CA ASN A 65 -9.26 14.13 -3.79
C ASN A 65 -8.21 13.41 -4.68
N PHE A 66 -8.49 13.29 -5.99
CA PHE A 66 -7.62 12.61 -6.95
C PHE A 66 -6.23 13.25 -7.09
N THR A 67 -6.13 14.57 -7.03
CA THR A 67 -4.86 15.31 -7.14
C THR A 67 -3.95 15.00 -5.97
N THR A 68 -4.47 15.00 -4.73
CA THR A 68 -3.73 14.61 -3.53
C THR A 68 -3.24 13.17 -3.62
N LYS A 69 -4.09 12.27 -4.13
CA LYS A 69 -3.75 10.86 -4.37
C LYS A 69 -2.60 10.71 -5.37
N LEU A 70 -2.61 11.45 -6.48
CA LEU A 70 -1.52 11.45 -7.46
C LEU A 70 -0.22 11.99 -6.88
N LYS A 71 -0.28 13.11 -6.14
CA LYS A 71 0.90 13.67 -5.45
C LYS A 71 1.54 12.64 -4.53
N HIS A 72 0.72 11.95 -3.74
CA HIS A 72 1.19 10.90 -2.84
C HIS A 72 1.97 9.78 -3.54
N PHE A 73 1.46 9.25 -4.67
CA PHE A 73 2.18 8.23 -5.44
C PHE A 73 3.41 8.77 -6.15
N SER A 74 3.38 10.02 -6.61
CA SER A 74 4.54 10.71 -7.19
C SER A 74 5.66 10.84 -6.14
N ASP A 75 5.34 11.36 -4.95
CA ASP A 75 6.30 11.53 -3.86
C ASP A 75 6.90 10.17 -3.44
N GLY A 76 6.09 9.10 -3.48
CA GLY A 76 6.57 7.76 -3.21
C GLY A 76 7.50 7.18 -4.28
N LEU A 77 7.30 7.52 -5.56
CA LEU A 77 8.15 7.05 -6.66
C LEU A 77 9.58 7.61 -6.57
N PHE A 78 9.72 8.83 -6.05
CA PHE A 78 11.01 9.54 -5.95
C PHE A 78 11.63 9.49 -4.55
N SER A 79 11.05 8.74 -3.62
CA SER A 79 11.57 8.59 -2.27
C SER A 79 12.42 7.31 -2.14
N ASP A 80 13.61 7.47 -1.55
CA ASP A 80 14.57 6.38 -1.34
C ASP A 80 14.03 5.24 -0.47
N ASN A 81 12.97 5.50 0.31
CA ASN A 81 12.48 4.57 1.33
C ASN A 81 10.96 4.40 1.32
N TYR A 82 10.25 4.77 0.27
CA TYR A 82 8.78 4.71 0.30
C TYR A 82 8.23 3.28 0.43
N SER A 83 8.85 2.32 -0.24
CA SER A 83 8.62 0.88 -0.03
C SER A 83 9.21 0.36 1.29
N LEU A 84 9.79 1.23 2.13
CA LEU A 84 10.35 0.87 3.44
C LEU A 84 9.72 1.61 4.64
N MET A 85 8.75 2.47 4.42
CA MET A 85 8.17 3.31 5.46
C MET A 85 7.00 2.62 6.19
N ASP A 86 6.96 2.77 7.51
CA ASP A 86 5.81 2.43 8.37
C ASP A 86 4.64 3.36 8.04
N SER A 87 3.40 2.87 8.08
CA SER A 87 2.17 3.63 7.84
C SER A 87 2.10 4.94 8.67
N LYS A 88 2.73 4.97 9.85
CA LYS A 88 2.86 6.18 10.69
C LYS A 88 3.90 7.20 10.21
N THR A 89 4.87 6.81 9.38
CA THR A 89 5.99 7.68 8.94
C THR A 89 5.97 8.03 7.46
N VAL A 90 5.19 7.34 6.62
CA VAL A 90 4.99 7.68 5.18
C VAL A 90 4.52 9.14 4.96
N PHE A 91 3.94 9.80 5.99
CA PHE A 91 3.25 11.08 5.85
C PHE A 91 3.69 12.15 6.84
N LYS A 92 4.76 11.92 7.62
CA LYS A 92 5.17 12.90 8.63
C LYS A 92 5.57 14.25 8.03
N ASP A 93 6.00 14.23 6.77
CA ASP A 93 6.38 15.39 5.98
C ASP A 93 5.40 15.72 4.84
N PHE A 94 4.26 15.00 4.74
CA PHE A 94 3.23 15.32 3.75
C PHE A 94 2.32 16.42 4.30
N ILE A 95 2.63 17.67 3.94
CA ILE A 95 1.73 18.81 4.13
C ILE A 95 0.89 18.92 2.85
N PRO A 96 -0.42 18.56 2.89
CA PRO A 96 -1.32 18.96 1.83
C PRO A 96 -1.45 20.48 1.90
N GLU A 97 -1.03 21.17 0.84
CA GLU A 97 -1.50 22.54 0.57
C GLU A 97 -2.97 22.51 0.16
#